data_AF-A0A077MG41-F1
#
_entry.id   AF-A0A077MG41-F1
#
_cell.length_a   1.000
_cell.length_b   1.000
_cell.length_c   1.000
_cell.angle_alpha   90.00
_cell.angle_beta   90.00
_cell.angle_gamma   90.00
#
_symmetry.space_group_name_H-M   'P 1'
#
loop_
_entity.id
_entity.type
_entity.pdbx_description
1 polymer ?
#
loop_
_entity_poly.entity_id
_entity_poly.type
_entity_poly.pdbx_seq_one_letter_code
_entity_poly.pdbx_strand_id
1 'polypeptide(L)'
;MGAHTTSDDPTKYRVSAEVEVWKLRDPIARLRNLLARAHGVPQSFFEEVDAEAAEVGTDLRARCLALPDPSPASMFDHVYAEPHPVMDRERAELTAYLSSFEGAHA
;
A
#
# COMPACT_ATOMS: atom_id res chain seq x y z
N MET A 1 -4.13 -13.18 10.11
CA MET A 1 -5.39 -13.10 9.34
C MET A 1 -6.17 -11.87 9.78
N GLY A 2 -6.67 -11.06 8.83
CA GLY A 2 -7.30 -9.76 9.12
C GLY A 2 -8.76 -9.67 8.69
N ALA A 3 -9.27 -8.44 8.75
CA ALA A 3 -10.53 -8.01 8.13
C ALA A 3 -10.42 -7.97 6.60
N HIS A 4 -11.54 -7.76 5.91
CA HIS A 4 -11.54 -7.56 4.46
C HIS A 4 -10.75 -6.31 4.06
N THR A 5 -10.95 -5.21 4.78
CA THR A 5 -10.21 -3.95 4.66
C THR A 5 -10.11 -3.27 6.04
N THR A 6 -9.44 -2.12 6.13
CA THR A 6 -9.37 -1.32 7.35
C THR A 6 -10.72 -0.73 7.79
N SER A 7 -11.71 -0.69 6.89
CA SER A 7 -13.05 -0.14 7.16
C SER A 7 -14.07 -1.21 7.58
N ASP A 8 -13.63 -2.46 7.66
CA ASP A 8 -14.49 -3.63 7.88
C ASP A 8 -14.29 -4.23 9.29
N ASP A 9 -15.38 -4.74 9.86
CA ASP A 9 -15.38 -5.43 11.14
C ASP A 9 -15.88 -6.88 10.95
N PRO A 10 -14.95 -7.85 10.87
CA PRO A 10 -15.30 -9.23 10.61
C PRO A 10 -15.98 -9.92 11.79
N THR A 11 -15.93 -9.35 13.00
CA THR A 11 -16.58 -9.95 14.17
C THR A 11 -18.10 -9.95 14.06
N LYS A 12 -18.66 -9.12 13.17
CA LYS A 12 -20.09 -9.06 12.86
C LYS A 12 -20.62 -10.27 12.11
N TYR A 13 -19.77 -10.99 11.39
CA TYR A 13 -20.21 -12.04 10.46
C TYR A 13 -19.32 -13.28 10.42
N ARG A 14 -18.21 -13.32 11.17
CA ARG A 14 -17.31 -14.48 11.25
C ARG A 14 -17.10 -14.93 12.69
N VAL A 15 -17.22 -16.23 12.90
CA VAL A 15 -16.94 -16.86 14.20
C VAL A 15 -15.44 -16.98 14.45
N SER A 16 -15.02 -16.71 15.69
CA SER A 16 -13.59 -16.73 16.07
C SER A 16 -12.95 -18.11 15.90
N ALA A 17 -13.69 -19.19 16.14
CA ALA A 17 -13.20 -20.56 16.03
C ALA A 17 -12.68 -20.89 14.62
N GLU A 18 -13.32 -20.36 13.57
CA GLU A 18 -12.86 -20.54 12.20
C GLU A 18 -11.50 -19.88 11.97
N VAL A 19 -11.31 -18.67 12.50
CA VAL A 19 -10.04 -17.93 12.39
C VAL A 19 -8.90 -18.69 13.06
N GLU A 20 -9.15 -19.28 14.24
CA GLU A 20 -8.12 -20.05 14.96
C GLU A 20 -7.68 -21.31 14.19
N VAL A 21 -8.62 -22.04 13.57
CA VAL A 21 -8.29 -23.20 12.73
C VAL A 21 -7.35 -22.79 11.59
N TRP A 22 -7.60 -21.63 10.97
CA TRP A 22 -6.78 -21.14 9.86
C TRP A 22 -5.44 -20.56 10.30
N LYS A 23 -5.33 -19.99 11.51
CA LYS A 23 -4.02 -19.58 12.07
C LYS A 23 -3.06 -20.76 12.18
N LEU A 24 -3.56 -21.95 12.54
CA LEU A 24 -2.77 -23.18 12.59
C LEU A 24 -2.34 -23.69 11.20
N ARG A 25 -2.93 -23.16 10.13
CA ARG A 25 -2.65 -23.53 8.74
C ARG A 25 -1.85 -22.46 7.99
N ASP A 26 -1.20 -21.55 8.74
CA ASP A 26 -0.39 -20.49 8.16
C ASP A 26 0.67 -21.06 7.19
N PRO A 27 0.64 -20.69 5.90
CA PRO A 27 1.59 -21.19 4.91
C PRO A 27 3.03 -20.72 5.19
N ILE A 28 3.22 -19.55 5.81
CA ILE A 28 4.54 -19.03 6.18
C ILE A 28 5.13 -19.90 7.28
N ALA A 29 4.36 -20.18 8.34
CA ALA A 29 4.79 -21.08 9.40
C ALA A 29 5.07 -22.50 8.88
N ARG A 30 4.24 -23.00 7.96
CA ARG A 30 4.44 -24.30 7.31
C ARG A 30 5.76 -24.37 6.56
N LEU A 31 6.08 -23.33 5.76
CA LEU A 31 7.31 -23.28 5.00
C LEU A 31 8.54 -23.10 5.91
N ARG A 32 8.47 -22.22 6.92
CA ARG A 32 9.53 -22.04 7.93
C ARG A 32 9.90 -23.37 8.59
N ASN A 33 8.90 -24.14 8.99
CA ASN A 33 9.10 -25.46 9.59
C ASN A 33 9.73 -26.48 8.61
N LEU A 34 9.32 -26.47 7.34
CA LEU A 34 9.90 -27.33 6.31
C LEU A 34 11.39 -26.99 6.09
N LEU A 35 11.71 -25.70 5.94
CA LEU A 35 13.07 -25.22 5.73
C LEU A 35 13.99 -25.58 6.91
N ALA A 36 13.52 -25.37 8.14
CA ALA A 36 14.29 -25.71 9.33
C ALA A 36 14.52 -27.22 9.48
N ARG A 37 13.47 -28.04 9.30
CA ARG A 37 13.53 -29.48 9.61
C ARG A 37 14.07 -30.33 8.48
N ALA A 38 13.67 -30.05 7.24
CA ALA A 38 14.04 -30.87 6.08
C ALA A 38 15.26 -30.34 5.32
N HIS A 39 15.51 -29.02 5.40
CA HIS A 39 16.60 -28.38 4.67
C HIS A 39 17.71 -27.82 5.59
N GLY A 40 17.59 -27.98 6.91
CA GLY A 40 18.62 -27.59 7.86
C GLY A 40 18.88 -26.09 7.94
N VAL A 41 17.92 -25.25 7.52
CA VAL A 41 18.07 -23.79 7.57
C VAL A 41 18.14 -23.33 9.03
N PRO A 42 19.19 -22.59 9.43
CA PRO A 42 19.39 -22.20 10.82
C PRO A 42 18.41 -21.10 11.23
N GLN A 43 18.17 -20.98 12.54
CA GLN A 43 17.31 -19.94 13.10
C GLN A 43 17.78 -18.51 12.73
N SER A 44 19.10 -18.29 12.67
CA SER A 44 19.71 -17.00 12.32
C SER A 44 19.27 -16.47 10.95
N PHE A 45 19.07 -17.36 9.98
CA PHE A 45 18.57 -16.96 8.65
C PHE A 45 17.19 -16.31 8.74
N PHE A 46 16.28 -16.87 9.54
CA PHE A 46 14.94 -16.30 9.68
C PHE A 46 14.97 -14.97 10.45
N GLU A 47 15.87 -14.84 11.43
CA GLU A 47 16.07 -13.58 12.17
C GLU A 47 16.62 -12.48 11.26
N GLU A 48 17.55 -12.81 10.37
CA GLU A 48 18.05 -11.90 9.34
C GLU A 48 16.93 -11.45 8.39
N VAL A 49 16.10 -12.39 7.90
CA VAL A 49 14.96 -12.08 7.03
C VAL A 49 13.92 -11.21 7.75
N ASP A 50 13.60 -11.51 9.01
CA ASP A 50 12.65 -10.73 9.80
C ASP A 50 13.18 -9.30 10.04
N ALA A 51 14.49 -9.14 10.25
CA ALA A 51 15.14 -7.83 10.41
C ALA A 51 15.16 -7.02 9.10
N GLU A 52 15.54 -7.64 7.99
CA GLU A 52 15.54 -7.01 6.65
C GLU A 52 14.11 -6.57 6.28
N ALA A 53 13.11 -7.41 6.50
CA ALA A 53 11.72 -7.07 6.22
C ALA A 53 11.23 -5.85 7.05
N ALA A 54 11.65 -5.75 8.31
CA ALA A 54 11.34 -4.60 9.16
C ALA A 54 12.02 -3.31 8.69
N GLU A 55 13.28 -3.40 8.25
CA GLU A 55 14.01 -2.28 7.67
C GLU A 55 13.35 -1.79 6.38
N VAL A 56 13.07 -2.70 5.45
CA VAL A 56 12.38 -2.40 4.19
C VAL A 56 11.01 -1.77 4.45
N GLY A 57 10.22 -2.31 5.38
CA GLY A 57 8.93 -1.74 5.75
C GLY A 57 9.03 -0.32 6.30
N THR A 58 10.06 -0.06 7.11
CA THR A 58 10.31 1.27 7.70
C THR A 58 10.75 2.28 6.65
N ASP A 59 11.74 1.92 5.82
CA ASP A 59 12.26 2.77 4.74
C ASP A 59 11.17 3.08 3.70
N LEU A 60 10.42 2.07 3.26
CA LEU A 60 9.31 2.25 2.31
C LEU A 60 8.27 3.23 2.86
N ARG A 61 7.88 3.09 4.14
CA ARG A 61 6.94 4.02 4.77
C ARG A 61 7.48 5.44 4.80
N ALA A 62 8.76 5.62 5.15
CA ALA A 62 9.39 6.93 5.16
C ALA A 62 9.40 7.57 3.76
N ARG A 63 9.75 6.79 2.73
CA ARG A 63 9.77 7.25 1.33
C ARG A 63 8.38 7.61 0.82
N CYS A 64 7.37 6.78 1.09
CA CYS A 64 5.99 7.07 0.68
C CYS A 64 5.47 8.37 1.31
N LEU A 65 5.79 8.63 2.58
CA LEU A 65 5.40 9.88 3.25
C LEU A 65 6.19 11.10 2.76
N ALA A 66 7.38 10.89 2.18
CA ALA A 66 8.22 11.94 1.62
C ALA A 66 7.93 12.21 0.14
N LEU A 67 7.02 11.45 -0.50
CA LEU A 67 6.60 11.74 -1.87
C LEU A 67 5.92 13.12 -1.91
N PRO A 68 6.30 14.00 -2.86
CA PRO A 68 5.59 15.25 -3.02
C PRO A 68 4.15 14.98 -3.43
N ASP A 69 3.23 15.84 -3.00
CA ASP A 69 1.87 15.80 -3.52
C ASP A 69 1.91 15.99 -5.05
N PRO A 70 1.17 15.16 -5.81
CA PRO A 70 1.09 15.33 -7.24
C PRO A 70 0.44 16.68 -7.57
N SER A 71 0.82 17.27 -8.70
CA SER A 71 0.13 18.46 -9.21
C SER A 71 -1.36 18.17 -9.35
N PRO A 72 -2.27 19.05 -8.92
CA PRO A 72 -3.70 18.87 -9.15
C PRO A 72 -4.03 18.64 -10.63
N ALA A 73 -3.27 19.24 -11.55
CA ALA A 73 -3.45 19.07 -12.98
C ALA A 73 -3.18 17.62 -13.46
N SER A 74 -2.48 16.79 -12.68
CA SER A 74 -2.20 15.40 -13.07
C SER A 74 -3.45 14.51 -13.04
N MET A 75 -4.57 14.96 -12.45
CA MET A 75 -5.85 14.23 -12.52
C MET A 75 -6.37 14.05 -13.96
N PHE A 76 -5.90 14.90 -14.89
CA PHE A 76 -6.23 14.83 -16.31
C PHE A 76 -5.23 13.99 -17.12
N ASP A 77 -4.15 13.53 -16.50
CA ASP A 77 -3.17 12.64 -17.15
C ASP A 77 -3.75 11.23 -17.27
N HIS A 78 -3.38 10.52 -18.33
CA HIS A 78 -3.68 9.10 -18.52
C HIS A 78 -5.17 8.71 -18.59
N VAL A 79 -6.09 9.68 -18.73
CA VAL A 79 -7.53 9.41 -18.94
C VAL A 79 -7.78 8.77 -20.31
N TYR A 80 -7.07 9.25 -21.33
CA TYR A 80 -7.04 8.68 -22.68
C TYR A 80 -5.59 8.41 -23.09
N ALA A 81 -5.40 7.46 -24.00
CA ALA A 81 -4.08 7.15 -24.54
C ALA A 81 -3.53 8.27 -25.44
N GLU A 82 -4.41 8.98 -26.15
CA GLU A 82 -4.09 10.11 -27.01
C GLU A 82 -4.61 11.42 -26.41
N PRO A 83 -4.08 12.59 -26.85
CA PRO A 83 -4.60 13.89 -26.44
C PRO A 83 -6.10 13.98 -26.64
N HIS A 84 -6.80 14.47 -25.62
CA HIS A 84 -8.26 14.54 -25.63
C HIS A 84 -8.70 16.00 -25.41
N PRO A 85 -9.37 16.64 -26.39
CA PRO A 85 -9.66 18.07 -26.36
C PRO A 85 -10.40 18.55 -25.10
N VAL A 86 -11.27 17.71 -24.53
CA VAL A 86 -11.98 18.04 -23.28
C VAL A 86 -11.04 18.02 -22.07
N MET A 87 -10.13 17.05 -22.01
CA MET A 87 -9.16 16.95 -20.91
C MET A 87 -8.18 18.12 -20.94
N ASP A 88 -7.76 18.53 -22.14
CA ASP A 88 -6.87 19.69 -22.32
C ASP A 88 -7.55 20.99 -21.89
N ARG A 89 -8.83 21.17 -22.27
CA ARG A 89 -9.62 22.33 -21.87
C ARG A 89 -9.83 22.38 -20.35
N GLU A 90 -10.31 21.29 -19.75
CA GLU A 90 -10.59 21.25 -18.30
C GLU A 90 -9.32 21.39 -17.46
N ARG A 91 -8.19 20.85 -17.94
CA ARG A 91 -6.88 21.11 -17.34
C ARG A 91 -6.54 22.59 -17.34
N ALA A 92 -6.68 23.27 -18.48
CA ALA A 92 -6.39 24.70 -18.60
C ALA A 92 -7.30 25.54 -17.69
N GLU A 93 -8.58 25.19 -17.60
CA GLU A 93 -9.55 25.84 -16.71
C GLU A 93 -9.16 25.65 -15.23
N LEU A 94 -8.80 24.44 -14.79
CA LEU A 94 -8.34 24.18 -13.42
C LEU A 94 -7.06 24.96 -13.10
N THR A 95 -6.08 24.95 -14.00
CA THR A 95 -4.83 25.69 -13.81
C THR A 95 -5.08 27.19 -13.68
N ALA A 96 -5.91 27.77 -14.56
CA ALA A 96 -6.27 29.18 -14.47
C ALA A 96 -7.01 29.52 -13.17
N TYR A 97 -7.92 28.65 -12.73
CA TYR A 97 -8.60 28.79 -11.45
C TYR A 97 -7.63 28.78 -10.26
N LEU A 98 -6.71 27.80 -10.19
CA LEU A 98 -5.74 27.69 -9.10
C LEU A 98 -4.78 28.90 -9.05
N SER A 99 -4.28 29.33 -10.21
CA SER A 99 -3.41 30.53 -10.30
C SER A 99 -4.14 31.82 -9.91
N SER A 100 -5.47 31.87 -10.02
CA SER A 100 -6.23 33.04 -9.54
C SER A 100 -6.12 33.28 -8.03
N PHE A 101 -5.79 32.24 -7.24
CA PHE A 101 -5.59 32.35 -5.79
C PHE A 101 -4.16 32.76 -5.40
N GLU A 102 -3.18 32.53 -6.27
CA GLU A 102 -1.76 32.81 -6.00
C GLU A 102 -1.47 34.33 -5.86
N GLY A 103 -2.36 35.20 -6.35
CA GLY A 103 -2.30 36.66 -6.19
C GLY A 103 -3.27 37.27 -5.18
N ALA A 104 -4.14 36.48 -4.55
CA ALA A 104 -5.22 36.97 -3.67
C ALA A 104 -4.84 37.03 -2.18
N HIS A 105 -3.64 36.58 -1.83
CA HIS A 105 -3.10 36.55 -0.46
C HIS A 105 -1.83 37.41 -0.28
N ALA A 106 -1.62 38.42 -1.14
CA ALA A 106 -0.65 39.49 -0.92
C ALA A 106 -1.27 40.66 -0.14
#